data_AF-A0A7C5ZVP8-F1
#
_entry.id   AF-A0A7C5ZVP8-F1
#
_cell.length_a   1.000
_cell.length_b   1.000
_cell.length_c   1.000
_cell.angle_alpha   90.00
_cell.angle_beta   90.00
_cell.angle_gamma   90.00
#
_symmetry.space_group_name_H-M   'P 1'
#
loop_
_entity.id
_entity.type
_entity.pdbx_description
1 polymer ?
#
loop_
_entity_poly.entity_id
_entity_poly.type
_entity_poly.pdbx_seq_one_letter_code
_entity_poly.pdbx_strand_id
1 'polypeptide(L)' 'MTQETVETTETGIVTEQITPPPIDSKYRLILLAAQRTKQLQRGALPRVKMDPRKHKATRIALQELLEGKVNFRILDN' A
#
# COMPACT_ATOMS: atom_id res chain seq x y z
N MET A 1 -36.15 -7.81 35.92
CA MET A 1 -35.74 -9.13 35.38
C MET A 1 -35.52 -8.90 33.90
N THR A 2 -34.33 -8.90 33.34
CA THR A 2 -33.03 -9.45 33.75
C THR A 2 -31.95 -8.59 33.09
N GLN A 3 -30.85 -8.41 33.81
CA GLN A 3 -29.67 -7.65 33.42
C GLN A 3 -28.82 -8.41 32.39
N GLU A 4 -27.98 -7.62 31.72
CA GLU A 4 -26.61 -7.91 31.24
C GLU A 4 -26.34 -9.18 30.43
N THR A 5 -25.72 -8.96 29.27
CA THR A 5 -24.39 -9.55 29.06
C THR A 5 -23.50 -8.49 28.41
N VAL A 6 -22.42 -8.21 29.12
CA VAL A 6 -21.33 -7.30 28.81
C VAL A 6 -20.20 -8.12 28.16
N GLU A 7 -19.29 -7.41 27.48
CA GLU A 7 -17.92 -7.83 27.10
C GLU A 7 -17.82 -8.72 25.85
N THR A 8 -17.09 -8.32 24.81
CA THR A 8 -15.61 -8.31 24.86
C THR A 8 -15.03 -7.33 23.82
N THR A 9 -14.18 -6.44 24.31
CA THR A 9 -13.18 -5.62 23.59
C THR A 9 -12.16 -6.48 22.83
N GLU A 10 -11.75 -6.04 21.63
CA GLU A 10 -10.46 -6.31 20.92
C GLU A 10 -10.73 -6.10 19.40
N THR A 11 -10.14 -5.20 18.62
CA THR A 11 -8.84 -4.53 18.64
C THR A 11 -9.00 -3.27 17.80
N GLY A 12 -8.66 -2.11 18.35
CA GLY A 12 -8.61 -0.86 17.59
C GLY A 12 -7.45 -0.88 16.60
N ILE A 13 -7.70 -1.32 15.37
CA ILE A 13 -6.91 -0.86 14.23
C ILE A 13 -7.54 0.45 13.74
N VAL A 14 -7.05 1.57 14.26
CA VAL A 14 -7.16 2.82 13.50
C VAL A 14 -6.39 2.60 12.21
N THR A 15 -7.07 2.14 11.16
CA THR A 15 -6.56 2.27 9.80
C THR A 15 -6.57 3.75 9.50
N GLU A 16 -5.56 4.46 9.97
CA GLU A 16 -5.22 5.77 9.49
C GLU A 16 -5.01 5.58 7.98
N GLN A 17 -6.01 6.00 7.20
CA GLN A 17 -6.00 5.94 5.76
C GLN A 17 -4.91 6.93 5.32
N ILE A 18 -3.65 6.48 5.32
CA ILE A 18 -2.51 7.25 4.84
C ILE A 18 -2.74 7.40 3.35
N THR A 19 -3.38 8.50 2.98
CA THR A 19 -3.53 8.87 1.58
C THR A 19 -2.11 9.21 1.10
N PRO A 20 -1.56 8.50 0.11
CA PRO A 20 -0.23 8.81 -0.37
C PRO A 20 -0.21 10.26 -0.87
N PRO A 21 0.84 11.03 -0.59
CA PRO A 21 0.94 12.38 -1.11
C PRO A 21 0.98 12.35 -2.65
N PRO A 22 0.51 13.41 -3.33
CA PRO A 22 0.56 13.48 -4.78
C PRO A 22 2.02 13.40 -5.27
N ILE A 23 2.26 12.60 -6.30
CA ILE A 23 3.57 12.49 -6.94
C ILE A 23 3.71 13.66 -7.93
N ASP A 24 4.46 14.66 -7.52
CA ASP A 24 4.74 15.90 -8.22
C ASP A 24 5.73 15.75 -9.39
N SER A 25 6.72 14.86 -9.24
CA SER A 25 7.83 14.70 -10.18
C SER A 25 7.82 13.37 -10.93
N LYS A 26 8.09 13.42 -12.24
CA LYS A 26 8.29 12.22 -13.09
C LYS A 26 9.42 11.33 -12.57
N TYR A 27 10.50 11.93 -12.07
CA TYR A 27 11.63 11.19 -11.50
C TYR A 27 11.23 10.47 -10.22
N ARG A 28 10.40 11.12 -9.38
CA ARG A 28 9.91 10.54 -8.15
C ARG A 28 9.04 9.31 -8.40
N LEU A 29 8.18 9.37 -9.42
CA LEU A 29 7.39 8.22 -9.86
C LEU A 29 8.30 7.03 -10.22
N ILE A 30 9.36 7.27 -10.99
CA ILE A 30 10.32 6.23 -11.41
C ILE A 30 11.02 5.62 -10.19
N LEU A 31 11.50 6.45 -9.26
CA LEU A 31 12.19 5.97 -8.06
C LEU A 31 11.25 5.14 -7.16
N LEU A 32 10.03 5.60 -6.95
CA LEU A 32 9.03 4.86 -6.19
C LEU A 32 8.66 3.54 -6.86
N ALA A 33 8.43 3.56 -8.17
CA ALA A 33 8.12 2.35 -8.93
C ALA A 33 9.28 1.36 -8.87
N ALA A 34 10.53 1.82 -8.96
CA ALA A 34 11.71 0.98 -8.83
C ALA A 34 11.82 0.36 -7.42
N GLN A 35 11.63 1.16 -6.37
CA GLN A 35 11.65 0.66 -4.99
C GLN A 35 10.53 -0.36 -4.75
N ARG A 36 9.33 -0.09 -5.23
CA ARG A 36 8.19 -1.01 -5.11
C ARG A 36 8.40 -2.29 -5.93
N THR A 37 8.98 -2.19 -7.12
CA THR A 37 9.36 -3.35 -7.94
C THR A 37 10.31 -4.28 -7.17
N LYS A 38 11.32 -3.73 -6.49
CA LYS A 38 12.24 -4.52 -5.65
C LYS A 38 11.51 -5.24 -4.52
N GLN A 39 10.49 -4.63 -3.92
CA GLN A 39 9.67 -5.29 -2.90
C GLN A 39 8.91 -6.49 -3.48
N LEU A 40 8.26 -6.30 -4.63
CA LEU A 40 7.52 -7.37 -5.31
C LEU A 40 8.44 -8.53 -5.73
N GLN A 41 9.65 -8.23 -6.21
CA GLN A 41 10.67 -9.24 -6.53
C GLN A 41 11.14 -10.04 -5.31
N ARG A 42 11.11 -9.44 -4.12
CA ARG A 42 11.42 -10.11 -2.84
C ARG A 42 10.25 -10.93 -2.29
N GLY A 43 9.15 -11.04 -3.02
CA GLY A 43 7.97 -11.79 -2.60
C GLY A 43 6.92 -10.97 -1.84
N ALA A 44 7.00 -9.64 -1.87
CA ALA A 44 5.92 -8.82 -1.33
C ALA A 44 4.62 -9.05 -2.10
N LEU A 45 3.49 -9.05 -1.39
CA LEU A 45 2.19 -9.22 -2.00
C LEU A 45 1.78 -7.97 -2.79
N PRO A 46 1.26 -8.14 -4.02
CA PRO A 46 0.58 -7.06 -4.75
C PRO A 46 -0.66 -6.58 -4.00
N ARG A 47 -0.90 -5.27 -4.02
CA ARG A 47 -2.10 -4.60 -3.47
C ARG A 47 -3.19 -4.38 -4.54
N VAL A 48 -2.86 -4.67 -5.80
CA VAL A 48 -3.78 -4.63 -6.95
C VAL A 48 -4.27 -6.04 -7.30
N LYS A 49 -5.43 -6.15 -7.95
CA LYS A 49 -5.98 -7.40 -8.47
C LYS A 49 -5.26 -7.83 -9.75
N MET A 50 -3.93 -7.95 -9.70
CA MET A 50 -3.10 -8.41 -10.81
C MET A 50 -2.32 -9.65 -10.38
N ASP A 51 -2.31 -10.67 -11.23
CA ASP A 51 -1.53 -11.88 -10.98
C ASP A 51 -0.02 -11.61 -11.12
N PRO A 52 0.79 -11.81 -10.06
CA PRO A 52 2.23 -11.57 -10.11
C PRO A 52 2.98 -12.55 -11.03
N ARG A 53 2.36 -13.67 -11.39
CA ARG A 53 2.91 -14.64 -12.36
C ARG A 53 2.68 -14.24 -13.82
N LYS A 54 1.65 -13.44 -14.10
CA LYS A 54 1.27 -13.06 -15.47
C LYS A 54 1.82 -11.70 -15.89
N HIS A 55 2.16 -10.85 -14.92
CA HIS A 55 2.62 -9.49 -15.18
C HIS A 55 3.99 -9.23 -14.59
N LYS A 56 4.79 -8.42 -15.29
CA LYS A 56 6.07 -7.95 -14.77
C LYS A 56 5.85 -7.14 -13.50
N ALA A 57 6.71 -7.34 -12.50
CA ALA A 57 6.67 -6.61 -11.23
C ALA A 57 6.62 -5.08 -11.40
N THR A 58 7.32 -4.54 -12.40
CA THR A 58 7.29 -3.11 -12.72
C THR A 58 5.91 -2.61 -13.15
N ARG A 59 5.15 -3.42 -13.90
CA ARG A 59 3.79 -3.07 -14.32
C ARG A 59 2.83 -3.06 -13.13
N ILE A 60 2.99 -4.02 -12.23
CA ILE A 60 2.21 -4.10 -10.98
C ILE A 60 2.52 -2.89 -10.10
N ALA A 61 3.80 -2.56 -9.90
CA ALA A 61 4.21 -1.40 -9.11
C ALA A 61 3.64 -0.08 -9.64
N LEU A 62 3.68 0.13 -10.96
CA LEU A 62 3.08 1.32 -11.59
C LEU A 62 1.56 1.37 -11.37
N GLN A 63 0.87 0.25 -11.53
CA GLN A 63 -0.57 0.19 -11.31
C GLN A 63 -0.93 0.50 -9.85
N GLU A 64 -0.16 -0.04 -8.89
CA GLU A 64 -0.37 0.26 -7.47
C GLU A 64 -0.14 1.74 -7.15
N LEU A 65 0.82 2.38 -7.80
CA LEU A 65 1.09 3.83 -7.66
C LEU A 65 -0.03 4.67 -8.25
N LEU A 66 -0.53 4.31 -9.44
CA LEU A 66 -1.63 5.00 -10.12
C LEU A 66 -2.95 4.87 -9.34
N GLU A 67 -3.20 3.71 -8.72
CA GLU A 67 -4.37 3.48 -7.86
C GLU A 67 -4.19 4.04 -6.43
N GLY A 68 -3.04 4.67 -6.10
CA GLY A 68 -2.79 5.24 -4.78
C GLY A 68 -2.73 4.19 -3.65
N LYS A 69 -2.39 2.93 -3.98
CA LYS A 69 -2.32 1.82 -3.01
C LYS A 69 -0.93 1.64 -2.38
N VAL A 70 0.05 2.41 -2.83
CA VAL A 70 1.40 2.42 -2.26
C VAL A 70 1.54 3.58 -1.30
N ASN A 71 1.63 3.26 -0.01
CA ASN A 71 1.92 4.26 1.01
C ASN A 71 3.42 4.57 1.01
N PHE A 72 3.78 5.85 1.01
CA PHE A 72 5.15 6.32 1.11
C PHE A 72 5.20 7.62 1.90
N ARG A 73 6.35 7.90 2.51
CA ARG A 73 6.66 9.17 3.15
C ARG A 73 7.87 9.76 2.48
N ILE A 74 7.82 11.07 2.34
CA ILE A 74 8.91 11.88 1.80
C ILE A 74 9.66 12.40 3.01
N LEU A 75 10.95 12.10 3.11
CA LEU A 75 11.83 12.75 4.06
C LEU A 75 12.49 13.89 3.31
N ASP A 76 12.09 15.12 3.63
CA ASP A 76 12.82 16.32 3.22
C ASP A 76 13.92 16.54 4.26
N ASN A 77 15.18 16.61 3.80
CA ASN A 77 16.36 16.88 4.63
C ASN A 77 16.65 18.39 4.67
#